data_AF-A0A225E8Y3-F1
#
_entry.id   AF-A0A225E8Y3-F1
#
_cell.length_a   1.000
_cell.length_b   1.000
_cell.length_c   1.000
_cell.angle_alpha   90.00
_cell.angle_beta   90.00
_cell.angle_gamma   90.00
#
_symmetry.space_group_name_H-M   'P 1'
#
loop_
_entity.id
_entity.type
_entity.pdbx_description
1 polymer ?
#
loop_
_entity_poly.entity_id
_entity_poly.type
_entity_poly.pdbx_seq_one_letter_code
_entity_poly.pdbx_strand_id
1 'polypeptide(L)'
;MNTGPTPGRAPDRDECIEQAYFFRTFRERLIDNIPAQEVLDRVHEELLTTTRLPMAVQFLSTELKHSGVLGTGFARLSHYFTPFQAFVVDQAEDAGQRFTMLAALLVLEREATFKANSPTEAGLFVFQFETIARNRLGYDPGLAASGADPFFGPEWAAYIDLIRRQVGAIDFCDLVYVRSALYVADHRRMDPNYEPPVPPLFGDKEGKIAKASRGRDPLYLFAALQRQLGYPEVPKPKPRDDITAQFEAMQVRVRELEARLRMVEAEQRGTFDPTQFGKPDLFRDIKDD
;
A
#
# COMPACT_ATOMS: atom_id res chain seq x y z
N MET A 1 20.35 12.16 -23.63
CA MET A 1 20.71 11.00 -22.79
C MET A 1 19.89 11.12 -21.53
N ASN A 2 18.83 10.32 -21.41
CA ASN A 2 17.95 10.34 -20.25
C ASN A 2 18.67 9.54 -19.14
N THR A 3 19.41 10.22 -18.29
CA THR A 3 19.96 9.62 -17.07
C THR A 3 18.77 9.30 -16.19
N GLY A 4 18.38 8.03 -16.14
CA GLY A 4 17.39 7.55 -15.17
C GLY A 4 17.79 7.99 -13.76
N PRO A 5 16.82 8.10 -12.84
CA PRO A 5 17.10 8.59 -11.49
C PRO A 5 18.24 7.77 -10.89
N THR A 6 19.32 8.44 -10.52
CA THR A 6 20.41 7.84 -9.75
C THR A 6 19.79 7.16 -8.53
N PRO A 7 20.06 5.87 -8.27
CA PRO A 7 19.47 5.20 -7.12
C PRO A 7 19.83 5.99 -5.87
N GLY A 8 18.80 6.45 -5.15
CA GLY A 8 18.97 7.20 -3.91
C GLY A 8 19.76 6.37 -2.91
N ARG A 9 20.56 7.04 -2.06
CA ARG A 9 21.23 6.37 -0.94
C ARG A 9 20.16 5.82 0.00
N ALA A 10 20.34 4.58 0.49
CA ALA A 10 19.47 4.04 1.53
C ALA A 10 19.45 4.96 2.76
N PRO A 11 18.26 5.30 3.32
CA PRO A 11 18.17 6.07 4.55
C PRO A 11 18.98 5.39 5.64
N ASP A 12 19.75 6.16 6.41
CA ASP A 12 20.44 5.62 7.57
C ASP A 12 19.45 5.36 8.72
N ARG A 13 19.97 4.81 9.83
CA ARG A 13 19.15 4.42 10.96
C ARG A 13 18.41 5.61 11.57
N ASP A 14 19.07 6.76 11.74
CA ASP A 14 18.48 7.92 12.39
C ASP A 14 17.41 8.53 11.48
N GLU A 15 17.67 8.59 10.17
CA GLU A 15 16.66 8.98 9.18
C GLU A 15 15.44 8.02 9.21
N CYS A 16 15.65 6.71 9.36
CA CYS A 16 14.54 5.75 9.49
C CYS A 16 13.72 5.97 10.78
N ILE A 17 14.36 6.32 11.90
CA ILE A 17 13.68 6.64 13.16
C ILE A 17 12.79 7.86 12.98
N GLU A 18 13.33 8.92 12.39
CA GLU A 18 12.59 10.16 12.13
C GLU A 18 11.48 9.96 11.11
N GLN A 19 11.67 9.12 10.10
CA GLN A 19 10.60 8.71 9.18
C GLN A 19 9.46 7.99 9.90
N ALA A 20 9.78 7.04 10.77
CA ALA A 20 8.77 6.33 11.55
C ALA A 20 7.96 7.29 12.44
N TYR A 21 8.65 8.24 13.09
CA TYR A 21 8.01 9.30 13.86
C TYR A 21 7.11 10.16 12.97
N PHE A 22 7.61 10.64 11.83
CA PHE A 22 6.87 11.46 10.88
C PHE A 22 5.59 10.77 10.41
N PHE A 23 5.67 9.53 9.93
CA PHE A 23 4.49 8.80 9.44
C PHE A 23 3.45 8.56 10.53
N ARG A 24 3.89 8.25 11.76
CA ARG A 24 2.99 8.08 12.91
C ARG A 24 2.29 9.39 13.25
N THR A 25 3.05 10.47 13.46
CA THR A 25 2.52 11.79 13.83
C THR A 25 1.60 12.34 12.74
N PHE A 26 1.95 12.14 11.47
CA PHE A 26 1.09 12.53 10.36
C PHE A 26 -0.23 11.77 10.39
N ARG A 27 -0.18 10.44 10.56
CA ARG A 27 -1.38 9.59 10.65
C ARG A 27 -2.28 9.96 11.82
N GLU A 28 -1.71 10.17 13.00
CA GLU A 28 -2.45 10.55 14.22
C GLU A 28 -3.18 11.88 14.03
N ARG A 29 -2.51 12.89 13.47
CA ARG A 29 -3.13 14.20 13.23
C ARG A 29 -4.23 14.17 12.16
N LEU A 30 -4.08 13.33 11.13
CA LEU A 30 -5.16 13.11 10.17
C LEU A 30 -6.39 12.45 10.82
N ILE A 31 -6.18 11.53 11.78
CA ILE A 31 -7.27 10.93 12.57
C ILE A 31 -7.97 12.00 13.42
N ASP A 32 -7.22 12.97 13.95
CA ASP A 32 -7.75 14.12 14.67
C ASP A 32 -8.41 15.17 13.75
N ASN A 33 -8.59 14.86 12.46
CA ASN A 33 -9.18 15.72 11.43
C ASN A 33 -8.41 17.03 11.16
N ILE A 34 -7.11 17.06 11.46
CA ILE A 34 -6.25 18.19 11.11
C ILE A 34 -5.93 18.09 9.60
N PRO A 35 -6.09 19.18 8.82
CA PRO A 35 -5.78 19.18 7.39
C PRO A 35 -4.32 18.79 7.13
N ALA A 36 -4.08 17.93 6.12
CA ALA A 36 -2.74 17.45 5.79
C ALA A 36 -1.70 18.57 5.59
N GLN A 37 -2.10 19.68 4.97
CA GLN A 37 -1.25 20.86 4.78
C GLN A 37 -0.80 21.47 6.11
N GLU A 38 -1.73 21.60 7.08
CA GLU A 38 -1.43 22.12 8.41
C GLU A 38 -0.53 21.17 9.20
N VAL A 39 -0.71 19.86 9.03
CA VAL A 39 0.17 18.86 9.65
C VAL A 39 1.60 18.99 9.16
N LEU A 40 1.80 19.04 7.83
CA LEU A 40 3.13 19.15 7.22
C LEU A 40 3.81 20.50 7.54
N ASP A 41 3.03 21.57 7.65
CA ASP A 41 3.54 22.90 8.03
C ASP A 41 4.14 22.95 9.43
N ARG A 42 3.74 22.05 10.35
CA ARG A 42 4.24 22.05 11.73
C ARG A 42 5.18 20.90 12.05
N VAL A 43 4.92 19.69 11.52
CA VAL A 43 5.63 18.48 11.95
C VAL A 43 7.14 18.53 11.68
N HIS A 44 7.58 19.31 10.70
CA HIS A 44 9.01 19.49 10.44
C HIS A 44 9.78 20.13 11.61
N GLU A 45 9.11 20.90 12.47
CA GLU A 45 9.70 21.54 13.66
C GLU A 45 9.95 20.54 14.81
N GLU A 46 9.29 19.37 14.75
CA GLU A 46 9.39 18.31 15.77
C GLU A 46 10.44 17.25 15.43
N LEU A 47 10.92 17.26 14.18
CA LEU A 47 11.89 16.30 13.67
C LEU A 47 13.32 16.68 14.03
N LEU A 48 14.17 15.66 14.19
CA LEU A 48 15.57 15.87 14.53
C LEU A 48 16.31 16.64 13.44
N THR A 49 16.84 17.81 13.79
CA THR A 49 17.51 18.74 12.86
C THR A 49 18.84 18.26 12.31
N THR A 50 19.44 17.21 12.89
CA THR A 50 20.64 16.57 12.34
C THR A 50 20.32 15.63 11.17
N THR A 51 19.06 15.23 11.01
CA THR A 51 18.56 14.57 9.80
C THR A 51 18.17 15.61 8.77
N ARG A 52 17.98 15.17 7.53
CA ARG A 52 17.53 16.07 6.45
C ARG A 52 16.03 15.97 6.19
N LEU A 53 15.33 15.10 6.92
CA LEU A 53 13.88 14.92 6.85
C LEU A 53 13.06 16.21 7.03
N PRO A 54 13.42 17.18 7.90
CA PRO A 54 12.66 18.43 8.01
C PRO A 54 12.53 19.18 6.67
N MET A 55 13.61 19.20 5.87
CA MET A 55 13.59 19.83 4.54
C MET A 55 12.69 19.07 3.57
N ALA A 56 12.70 17.74 3.63
CA ALA A 56 11.83 16.88 2.84
C ALA A 56 10.35 17.16 3.15
N VAL A 57 10.00 17.27 4.44
CA VAL A 57 8.63 17.58 4.89
C VAL A 57 8.19 18.97 4.44
N GLN A 58 9.05 19.98 4.53
CA GLN A 58 8.75 21.33 4.02
C GLN A 58 8.50 21.32 2.51
N PHE A 59 9.28 20.55 1.75
CA PHE A 59 9.06 20.34 0.32
C PHE A 59 7.72 19.67 0.06
N LEU A 60 7.37 18.61 0.80
CA LEU A 60 6.08 17.93 0.70
C LEU A 60 4.90 18.87 1.00
N SER A 61 5.03 19.76 2.00
CA SER A 61 4.01 20.78 2.27
C SER A 61 3.80 21.69 1.07
N THR A 62 4.90 22.14 0.45
CA THR A 62 4.86 23.02 -0.73
C THR A 62 4.24 22.32 -1.94
N GLU A 63 4.65 21.08 -2.22
CA GLU A 63 4.07 20.29 -3.31
C GLU A 63 2.58 20.02 -3.07
N LEU A 64 2.17 19.64 -1.86
CA LEU A 64 0.76 19.41 -1.55
C LEU A 64 -0.10 20.66 -1.76
N LYS A 65 0.41 21.85 -1.42
CA LYS A 65 -0.26 23.13 -1.68
C LYS A 65 -0.38 23.44 -3.18
N HIS A 66 0.56 22.95 -3.99
CA HIS A 66 0.60 23.23 -5.42
C HIS A 66 -0.18 22.21 -6.27
N SER A 67 0.04 20.91 -6.04
CA SER A 67 -0.50 19.82 -6.85
C SER A 67 -1.76 19.19 -6.24
N GLY A 68 -1.98 19.36 -4.93
CA GLY A 68 -3.04 18.68 -4.18
C GLY A 68 -2.74 17.21 -3.84
N VAL A 69 -1.57 16.69 -4.21
CA VAL A 69 -1.17 15.29 -4.04
C VAL A 69 0.27 15.18 -3.51
N LEU A 70 0.54 14.14 -2.74
CA LEU A 70 1.82 13.83 -2.10
C LEU A 70 2.67 12.85 -2.91
N GLY A 71 2.08 11.92 -3.67
CA GLY A 71 2.80 10.85 -4.37
C GLY A 71 3.92 11.39 -5.26
N THR A 72 3.63 12.45 -6.01
CA THR A 72 4.62 13.16 -6.85
C THR A 72 5.76 13.79 -6.03
N GLY A 73 5.45 14.36 -4.86
CA GLY A 73 6.43 14.93 -3.95
C GLY A 73 7.36 13.86 -3.37
N PHE A 74 6.82 12.72 -2.94
CA PHE A 74 7.60 11.58 -2.47
C PHE A 74 8.54 11.04 -3.57
N ALA A 75 8.04 10.91 -4.80
CA ALA A 75 8.84 10.42 -5.93
C ALA A 75 10.01 11.34 -6.28
N ARG A 76 9.85 12.67 -6.13
CA ARG A 76 10.92 13.67 -6.34
C ARG A 76 11.98 13.64 -5.24
N LEU A 77 11.63 13.13 -4.07
CA LEU A 77 12.48 13.05 -2.88
C LEU A 77 13.08 11.64 -2.71
N SER A 78 13.54 11.01 -3.80
CA SER A 78 14.08 9.63 -3.81
C SER A 78 15.33 9.41 -2.94
N HIS A 79 15.95 10.49 -2.46
CA HIS A 79 17.07 10.47 -1.52
C HIS A 79 16.64 10.53 -0.05
N TYR A 80 15.34 10.71 0.22
CA TYR A 80 14.72 10.60 1.53
C TYR A 80 13.79 9.41 1.56
N PHE A 81 12.83 9.36 0.63
CA PHE A 81 11.84 8.30 0.57
C PHE A 81 12.23 7.27 -0.48
N THR A 82 12.07 5.99 -0.14
CA THR A 82 12.35 4.93 -1.11
C THR A 82 11.27 4.89 -2.20
N PRO A 83 11.56 4.35 -3.39
CA PRO A 83 10.56 4.23 -4.45
C PRO A 83 9.31 3.47 -4.00
N PHE A 84 9.47 2.46 -3.13
CA PHE A 84 8.34 1.75 -2.54
C PHE A 84 7.48 2.65 -1.64
N GLN A 85 8.10 3.53 -0.83
CA GLN A 85 7.34 4.47 0.00
C GLN A 85 6.55 5.46 -0.88
N ALA A 86 7.15 5.97 -1.95
CA ALA A 86 6.45 6.82 -2.91
C ALA A 86 5.28 6.10 -3.60
N PHE A 87 5.49 4.84 -4.01
CA PHE A 87 4.43 3.99 -4.58
C PHE A 87 3.27 3.80 -3.60
N VAL A 88 3.54 3.50 -2.32
CA VAL A 88 2.49 3.32 -1.31
C VAL A 88 1.64 4.59 -1.13
N VAL A 89 2.26 5.78 -1.15
CA VAL A 89 1.53 7.05 -1.09
C VAL A 89 0.68 7.26 -2.34
N ASP A 90 1.26 7.07 -3.52
CA ASP A 90 0.57 7.22 -4.81
C ASP A 90 -0.67 6.33 -4.91
N GLN A 91 -0.54 5.07 -4.49
CA GLN A 91 -1.66 4.12 -4.46
C GLN A 91 -2.78 4.50 -3.47
N ALA A 92 -2.49 5.31 -2.45
CA ALA A 92 -3.49 5.80 -1.50
C ALA A 92 -4.20 7.07 -1.97
N GLU A 93 -3.69 7.73 -3.01
CA GLU A 93 -4.28 8.90 -3.64
C GLU A 93 -5.16 8.52 -4.83
N ASP A 94 -5.01 7.31 -5.37
CA ASP A 94 -5.92 6.73 -6.34
C ASP A 94 -7.30 6.45 -5.71
N ALA A 95 -8.27 7.32 -6.03
CA ALA A 95 -9.65 7.22 -5.57
C ALA A 95 -10.37 5.92 -5.99
N GLY A 96 -9.84 5.18 -6.98
CA GLY A 96 -10.36 3.88 -7.38
C GLY A 96 -9.98 2.73 -6.44
N GLN A 97 -8.98 2.93 -5.57
CA GLN A 97 -8.48 1.90 -4.66
C GLN A 97 -9.19 1.97 -3.30
N ARG A 98 -9.31 0.82 -2.63
CA ARG A 98 -9.79 0.76 -1.23
C ARG A 98 -8.69 1.07 -0.21
N PHE A 99 -7.48 1.36 -0.70
CA PHE A 99 -6.31 1.63 0.11
C PHE A 99 -6.29 3.12 0.48
N THR A 100 -6.41 3.42 1.78
CA THR A 100 -6.56 4.81 2.25
C THR A 100 -5.22 5.40 2.66
N MET A 101 -5.13 6.74 2.69
CA MET A 101 -3.94 7.45 3.19
C MET A 101 -3.55 7.02 4.62
N LEU A 102 -4.53 6.77 5.50
CA LEU A 102 -4.27 6.27 6.86
C LEU A 102 -3.64 4.86 6.85
N ALA A 103 -4.04 3.99 5.93
CA ALA A 103 -3.45 2.67 5.76
C ALA A 103 -2.03 2.76 5.19
N ALA A 104 -1.81 3.65 4.20
CA ALA A 104 -0.49 3.95 3.66
C ALA A 104 0.47 4.44 4.74
N LEU A 105 0.10 5.46 5.51
CA LEU A 105 0.96 5.98 6.57
C LEU A 105 1.28 4.92 7.64
N LEU A 106 0.35 4.01 7.94
CA LEU A 106 0.62 2.90 8.87
C LEU A 106 1.58 1.85 8.27
N VAL A 107 1.49 1.56 6.97
CA VAL A 107 2.47 0.72 6.27
C VAL A 107 3.85 1.37 6.34
N LEU A 108 3.95 2.66 6.01
CA LEU A 108 5.20 3.41 5.97
C LEU A 108 5.84 3.53 7.36
N GLU A 109 5.04 3.80 8.39
CA GLU A 109 5.47 3.79 9.80
C GLU A 109 6.11 2.44 10.17
N ARG A 110 5.45 1.33 9.81
CA ARG A 110 5.93 -0.03 10.10
C ARG A 110 7.20 -0.35 9.33
N GLU A 111 7.27 0.00 8.06
CA GLU A 111 8.46 -0.19 7.23
C GLU A 111 9.68 0.56 7.79
N ALA A 112 9.50 1.85 8.09
CA ALA A 112 10.55 2.70 8.65
C ALA A 112 11.01 2.18 10.03
N THR A 113 10.06 1.75 10.87
CA THR A 113 10.36 1.10 12.16
C THR A 113 11.18 -0.17 11.97
N PHE A 114 10.86 -1.00 10.98
CA PHE A 114 11.63 -2.22 10.70
C PHE A 114 13.05 -1.89 10.24
N LYS A 115 13.20 -0.94 9.32
CA LYS A 115 14.49 -0.45 8.81
C LYS A 115 15.36 0.19 9.90
N ALA A 116 14.77 0.83 10.91
CA ALA A 116 15.49 1.46 12.03
C ALA A 116 16.07 0.46 13.07
N ASN A 117 15.57 -0.78 13.10
CA ASN A 117 15.95 -1.76 14.11
C ASN A 117 17.00 -2.74 13.56
N SER A 118 16.60 -3.97 13.24
CA SER A 118 17.46 -5.03 12.72
C SER A 118 16.87 -5.61 11.44
N PRO A 119 16.84 -4.82 10.35
CA PRO A 119 16.18 -5.25 9.12
C PRO A 119 16.97 -6.35 8.43
N THR A 120 16.25 -7.29 7.81
CA THR A 120 16.80 -8.26 6.87
C THR A 120 16.17 -8.04 5.51
N GLU A 121 16.90 -8.31 4.43
CA GLU A 121 16.37 -8.19 3.06
C GLU A 121 15.17 -9.12 2.87
N ALA A 122 15.26 -10.37 3.35
CA ALA A 122 14.14 -11.31 3.33
C ALA A 122 12.91 -10.77 4.08
N GLY A 123 13.10 -10.20 5.27
CA GLY A 123 12.00 -9.60 6.04
C GLY A 123 11.36 -8.41 5.34
N LEU A 124 12.17 -7.49 4.80
CA LEU A 124 11.68 -6.32 4.09
C LEU A 124 10.95 -6.72 2.81
N PHE A 125 11.52 -7.62 2.02
CA PHE A 125 10.90 -8.12 0.79
C PHE A 125 9.53 -8.76 1.08
N VAL A 126 9.44 -9.66 2.07
CA VAL A 126 8.17 -10.31 2.40
C VAL A 126 7.15 -9.30 2.92
N PHE A 127 7.56 -8.32 3.73
CA PHE A 127 6.68 -7.24 4.19
C PHE A 127 6.13 -6.41 3.03
N GLN A 128 6.98 -5.97 2.10
CA GLN A 128 6.56 -5.18 0.94
C GLN A 128 5.67 -6.00 -0.01
N PHE A 129 6.03 -7.26 -0.26
CA PHE A 129 5.23 -8.19 -1.07
C PHE A 129 3.84 -8.44 -0.45
N GLU A 130 3.79 -8.72 0.86
CA GLU A 130 2.53 -8.93 1.58
C GLU A 130 1.68 -7.66 1.57
N THR A 131 2.29 -6.47 1.69
CA THR A 131 1.60 -5.18 1.57
C THR A 131 0.92 -5.02 0.22
N ILE A 132 1.65 -5.29 -0.88
CA ILE A 132 1.10 -5.23 -2.25
C ILE A 132 -0.06 -6.22 -2.39
N ALA A 133 0.13 -7.47 -1.95
CA ALA A 133 -0.85 -8.54 -2.10
C ALA A 133 -2.12 -8.30 -1.27
N ARG A 134 -1.99 -7.97 0.03
CA ARG A 134 -3.14 -7.76 0.93
C ARG A 134 -3.99 -6.57 0.52
N ASN A 135 -3.35 -5.49 0.07
CA ASN A 135 -4.05 -4.25 -0.28
C ASN A 135 -4.40 -4.15 -1.76
N ARG A 136 -4.01 -5.15 -2.58
CA ARG A 136 -4.26 -5.23 -4.03
C ARG A 136 -3.72 -4.03 -4.81
N LEU A 137 -2.51 -3.61 -4.46
CA LEU A 137 -1.88 -2.39 -4.99
C LEU A 137 -1.37 -2.54 -6.44
N GLY A 138 -1.44 -3.74 -7.02
CA GLY A 138 -0.88 -4.06 -8.34
C GLY A 138 0.56 -4.57 -8.23
N TYR A 139 0.78 -5.80 -8.72
CA TYR A 139 2.07 -6.47 -8.55
C TYR A 139 3.20 -5.88 -9.39
N ASP A 140 2.96 -5.55 -10.66
CA ASP A 140 4.02 -5.03 -11.53
C ASP A 140 4.61 -3.70 -11.04
N PRO A 141 3.81 -2.62 -10.85
CA PRO A 141 4.35 -1.36 -10.34
C PRO A 141 4.88 -1.49 -8.90
N GLY A 142 4.22 -2.28 -8.05
CA GLY A 142 4.65 -2.49 -6.67
C GLY A 142 6.01 -3.19 -6.56
N LEU A 143 6.22 -4.27 -7.33
CA LEU A 143 7.50 -4.98 -7.32
C LEU A 143 8.60 -4.21 -8.05
N ALA A 144 8.27 -3.41 -9.07
CA ALA A 144 9.23 -2.48 -9.66
C ALA A 144 9.71 -1.46 -8.62
N ALA A 145 8.80 -0.89 -7.83
CA ALA A 145 9.13 0.05 -6.77
C ALA A 145 9.93 -0.61 -5.63
N SER A 146 9.58 -1.83 -5.21
CA SER A 146 10.35 -2.61 -4.24
C SER A 146 11.77 -2.91 -4.73
N GLY A 147 11.93 -3.37 -5.98
CA GLY A 147 13.23 -3.72 -6.53
C GLY A 147 14.18 -2.53 -6.74
N ALA A 148 13.64 -1.30 -6.75
CA ALA A 148 14.40 -0.06 -6.80
C ALA A 148 14.80 0.47 -5.42
N ASP A 149 14.42 -0.21 -4.32
CA ASP A 149 14.81 0.17 -2.97
C ASP A 149 16.32 -0.11 -2.76
N PRO A 150 17.12 0.90 -2.40
CA PRO A 150 18.56 0.75 -2.20
C PRO A 150 18.94 -0.15 -1.02
N PHE A 151 17.97 -0.57 -0.19
CA PHE A 151 18.19 -1.57 0.84
C PHE A 151 18.53 -2.95 0.26
N PHE A 152 18.06 -3.27 -0.95
CA PHE A 152 18.32 -4.54 -1.59
C PHE A 152 19.67 -4.54 -2.32
N GLY A 153 20.49 -5.54 -2.02
CA GLY A 153 21.68 -5.85 -2.78
C GLY A 153 21.35 -6.34 -4.21
N PRO A 154 22.37 -6.46 -5.08
CA PRO A 154 22.19 -6.81 -6.48
C PRO A 154 21.43 -8.13 -6.71
N GLU A 155 21.67 -9.13 -5.86
CA GLU A 155 21.00 -10.44 -5.97
C GLU A 155 19.51 -10.36 -5.66
N TRP A 156 19.13 -9.56 -4.66
CA TRP A 156 17.73 -9.31 -4.32
C TRP A 156 17.03 -8.48 -5.38
N ALA A 157 17.65 -7.41 -5.87
CA ALA A 157 17.08 -6.60 -6.94
C ALA A 157 16.80 -7.44 -8.20
N ALA A 158 17.74 -8.31 -8.60
CA ALA A 158 17.56 -9.23 -9.72
C ALA A 158 16.45 -10.27 -9.46
N TYR A 159 16.35 -10.78 -8.24
CA TYR A 159 15.30 -11.71 -7.86
C TYR A 159 13.90 -11.06 -7.85
N ILE A 160 13.78 -9.83 -7.34
CA ILE A 160 12.52 -9.08 -7.34
C ILE A 160 12.07 -8.80 -8.79
N ASP A 161 12.98 -8.43 -9.69
CA ASP A 161 12.63 -8.25 -11.11
C ASP A 161 12.20 -9.57 -11.79
N LEU A 162 12.82 -10.69 -11.42
CA LEU A 162 12.39 -12.00 -11.88
C LEU A 162 10.98 -12.34 -11.40
N ILE A 163 10.68 -12.12 -10.12
CA ILE A 163 9.34 -12.33 -9.56
C ILE A 163 8.32 -11.42 -10.24
N ARG A 164 8.65 -10.14 -10.45
CA ARG A 164 7.79 -9.16 -11.12
C ARG A 164 7.29 -9.68 -12.47
N ARG A 165 8.17 -10.30 -13.26
CA ARG A 165 7.85 -10.87 -14.58
C ARG A 165 7.04 -12.18 -14.51
N GLN A 166 7.04 -12.85 -13.36
CA GLN A 166 6.43 -14.18 -13.17
C GLN A 166 5.23 -14.15 -12.22
N VAL A 167 4.86 -12.97 -11.71
CA VAL A 167 3.86 -12.82 -10.66
C VAL A 167 2.49 -13.29 -11.18
N GLY A 168 1.82 -14.15 -10.40
CA GLY A 168 0.57 -14.79 -10.80
C GLY A 168 0.71 -16.09 -11.61
N ALA A 169 1.90 -16.41 -12.13
CA ALA A 169 2.18 -17.68 -12.80
C ALA A 169 2.77 -18.75 -11.85
N ILE A 170 3.52 -18.31 -10.82
CA ILE A 170 4.17 -19.20 -9.83
C ILE A 170 3.65 -18.85 -8.43
N ASP A 171 3.38 -19.89 -7.64
CA ASP A 171 2.97 -19.73 -6.24
C ASP A 171 4.09 -19.10 -5.40
N PHE A 172 3.73 -18.18 -4.50
CA PHE A 172 4.73 -17.49 -3.68
C PHE A 172 5.49 -18.45 -2.74
N CYS A 173 4.87 -19.55 -2.29
CA CYS A 173 5.58 -20.59 -1.54
C CYS A 173 6.70 -21.21 -2.37
N ASP A 174 6.48 -21.43 -3.66
CA ASP A 174 7.49 -22.02 -4.54
C ASP A 174 8.64 -21.04 -4.79
N LEU A 175 8.34 -19.75 -4.95
CA LEU A 175 9.35 -18.70 -5.07
C LEU A 175 10.27 -18.67 -3.84
N VAL A 176 9.70 -18.68 -2.63
CA VAL A 176 10.50 -18.72 -1.38
C VAL A 176 11.28 -20.04 -1.27
N TYR A 177 10.66 -21.18 -1.54
CA TYR A 177 11.33 -22.48 -1.42
C TYR A 177 12.52 -22.60 -2.39
N VAL A 178 12.33 -22.32 -3.68
CA VAL A 178 13.38 -22.52 -4.70
C VAL A 178 14.61 -21.62 -4.45
N ARG A 179 14.42 -20.44 -3.84
CA ARG A 179 15.52 -19.55 -3.44
C ARG A 179 15.97 -19.75 -1.99
N SER A 180 15.67 -20.88 -1.36
CA SER A 180 16.07 -21.17 0.03
C SER A 180 17.27 -22.11 0.15
N ALA A 181 18.01 -22.00 1.26
CA ALA A 181 19.05 -22.97 1.62
C ALA A 181 18.50 -24.40 1.76
N LEU A 182 17.22 -24.56 2.15
CA LEU A 182 16.57 -25.87 2.22
C LEU A 182 16.51 -26.53 0.84
N TYR A 183 16.25 -25.77 -0.21
CA TYR A 183 16.21 -26.31 -1.58
C TYR A 183 17.56 -26.90 -1.97
N VAL A 184 18.65 -26.19 -1.67
CA VAL A 184 20.01 -26.67 -1.90
C VAL A 184 20.29 -27.94 -1.09
N ALA A 185 19.90 -27.96 0.18
CA ALA A 185 20.08 -29.13 1.05
C ALA A 185 19.27 -30.35 0.57
N ASP A 186 18.04 -30.15 0.10
CA ASP A 186 17.19 -31.21 -0.46
C ASP A 186 17.81 -31.80 -1.74
N HIS A 187 18.37 -30.96 -2.63
CA HIS A 187 19.04 -31.42 -3.85
C HIS A 187 20.34 -32.15 -3.55
N ARG A 188 21.12 -31.67 -2.58
CA ARG A 188 22.37 -32.32 -2.15
C ARG A 188 22.18 -33.72 -1.55
N ARG A 189 20.97 -34.07 -1.11
CA ARG A 189 20.65 -35.46 -0.70
C ARG A 189 20.56 -36.41 -1.88
N MET A 190 20.19 -35.93 -3.06
CA MET A 190 20.10 -36.72 -4.28
C MET A 190 21.40 -36.68 -5.09
N ASP A 191 22.04 -35.51 -5.14
CA ASP A 191 23.33 -35.27 -5.78
C ASP A 191 24.26 -34.50 -4.82
N PRO A 192 25.17 -35.18 -4.10
CA PRO A 192 26.07 -34.55 -3.12
C PRO A 192 26.91 -33.38 -3.68
N ASN A 193 27.16 -33.35 -4.99
CA ASN A 193 27.95 -32.32 -5.65
C ASN A 193 27.09 -31.20 -6.24
N TYR A 194 25.78 -31.16 -5.94
CA TYR A 194 24.90 -30.13 -6.43
C TYR A 194 25.35 -28.73 -5.96
N GLU A 195 25.63 -27.89 -6.94
CA GLU A 195 25.86 -26.45 -6.77
C GLU A 195 24.68 -25.67 -7.34
N PRO A 196 24.05 -24.79 -6.54
CA PRO A 196 22.94 -24.00 -7.05
C PRO A 196 23.44 -22.98 -8.08
N PRO A 197 22.69 -22.76 -9.17
CA PRO A 197 23.10 -21.82 -10.23
C PRO A 197 23.12 -20.35 -9.75
N VAL A 198 22.39 -20.06 -8.66
CA VAL A 198 22.35 -18.75 -8.00
C VAL A 198 22.38 -18.94 -6.49
N PRO A 199 22.97 -18.02 -5.71
CA PRO A 199 22.97 -18.12 -4.26
C PRO A 199 21.55 -18.12 -3.66
N PRO A 200 21.32 -18.87 -2.58
CA PRO A 200 20.06 -18.84 -1.84
C PRO A 200 19.88 -17.48 -1.16
N LEU A 201 18.67 -16.93 -1.23
CA LEU A 201 18.29 -15.66 -0.61
C LEU A 201 17.54 -15.87 0.71
N PHE A 202 16.89 -17.03 0.85
CA PHE A 202 16.18 -17.43 2.05
C PHE A 202 16.94 -18.52 2.81
N GLY A 203 16.77 -18.58 4.13
CA GLY A 203 17.38 -19.60 4.96
C GLY A 203 16.59 -20.92 4.96
N ASP A 204 17.10 -21.88 5.74
CA ASP A 204 16.48 -23.20 5.90
C ASP A 204 15.09 -23.12 6.53
N LYS A 205 14.88 -22.18 7.46
CA LYS A 205 13.60 -22.05 8.19
C LYS A 205 12.50 -21.53 7.27
N GLU A 206 12.81 -20.50 6.48
CA GLU A 206 11.92 -19.90 5.49
C GLU A 206 11.56 -20.94 4.42
N GLY A 207 12.55 -21.72 3.94
CA GLY A 207 12.31 -22.82 3.03
C GLY A 207 11.38 -23.91 3.60
N LYS A 208 11.55 -24.27 4.88
CA LYS A 208 10.68 -25.26 5.55
C LYS A 208 9.25 -24.74 5.68
N ILE A 209 9.10 -23.47 6.05
CA ILE A 209 7.80 -22.79 6.11
C ILE A 209 7.14 -22.81 4.74
N ALA A 210 7.86 -22.40 3.70
CA ALA A 210 7.36 -22.37 2.33
C ALA A 210 6.90 -23.75 1.85
N LYS A 211 7.74 -24.78 2.03
CA LYS A 211 7.41 -26.17 1.66
C LYS A 211 6.17 -26.69 2.37
N ALA A 212 5.98 -26.34 3.65
CA ALA A 212 4.84 -26.77 4.47
C ALA A 212 3.54 -26.02 4.16
N SER A 213 3.62 -24.79 3.64
CA SER A 213 2.46 -23.93 3.33
C SER A 213 1.91 -24.12 1.92
N ARG A 214 2.56 -24.91 1.06
CA ARG A 214 2.08 -25.19 -0.30
C ARG A 214 0.64 -25.70 -0.32
N GLY A 215 -0.17 -25.13 -1.22
CA GLY A 215 -1.58 -25.51 -1.40
C GLY A 215 -2.49 -25.13 -0.23
N ARG A 216 -2.01 -24.34 0.74
CA ARG A 216 -2.80 -23.78 1.83
C ARG A 216 -3.11 -22.32 1.57
N ASP A 217 -3.97 -21.73 2.41
CA ASP A 217 -4.21 -20.29 2.38
C ASP A 217 -2.88 -19.52 2.56
N PRO A 218 -2.52 -18.61 1.62
CA PRO A 218 -1.30 -17.80 1.70
C PRO A 218 -1.14 -17.03 3.02
N LEU A 219 -2.22 -16.71 3.73
CA LEU A 219 -2.16 -16.05 5.03
C LEU A 219 -1.38 -16.87 6.08
N TYR A 220 -1.43 -18.21 6.00
CA TYR A 220 -0.62 -19.06 6.90
C TYR A 220 0.87 -18.94 6.62
N LEU A 221 1.26 -18.81 5.34
CA LEU A 221 2.64 -18.58 4.94
C LEU A 221 3.14 -17.25 5.52
N PHE A 222 2.42 -16.16 5.26
CA PHE A 222 2.80 -14.83 5.74
C PHE A 222 2.90 -14.79 7.27
N ALA A 223 1.91 -15.32 8.00
CA ALA A 223 1.97 -15.37 9.45
C ALA A 223 3.18 -16.16 9.97
N ALA A 224 3.58 -17.24 9.30
CA ALA A 224 4.75 -18.03 9.68
C ALA A 224 6.07 -17.32 9.37
N LEU A 225 6.18 -16.72 8.18
CA LEU A 225 7.34 -15.92 7.79
C LEU A 225 7.51 -14.70 8.69
N GLN A 226 6.43 -13.99 9.01
CA GLN A 226 6.44 -12.85 9.92
C GLN A 226 7.06 -13.19 11.26
N ARG A 227 6.69 -14.34 11.86
CA ARG A 227 7.26 -14.78 13.15
C ARG A 227 8.74 -15.12 13.08
N GLN A 228 9.25 -15.63 11.94
CA GLN A 228 10.67 -16.01 11.81
C GLN A 228 11.56 -14.86 11.35
N LEU A 229 11.07 -14.05 10.40
CA LEU A 229 11.79 -12.93 9.82
C LEU A 229 11.67 -11.64 10.64
N GLY A 230 10.71 -11.58 11.58
CA GLY A 230 10.53 -10.47 12.51
C GLY A 230 10.03 -9.18 11.87
N TYR A 231 9.50 -9.24 10.65
CA TYR A 231 8.94 -8.06 9.99
C TYR A 231 7.57 -7.68 10.63
N PRO A 232 7.20 -6.39 10.63
CA PRO A 232 5.99 -5.91 11.30
C PRO A 232 4.73 -6.41 10.60
N GLU A 233 3.60 -6.51 11.32
CA GLU A 233 2.35 -6.95 10.70
C GLU A 233 1.97 -6.02 9.55
N VAL A 234 1.45 -6.53 8.44
CA VAL A 234 0.87 -5.67 7.39
C VAL A 234 -0.52 -5.24 7.83
N PRO A 235 -0.88 -3.94 7.78
CA PRO A 235 -2.23 -3.48 8.12
C PRO A 235 -3.29 -4.24 7.32
N LYS A 236 -4.35 -4.67 8.01
CA LYS A 236 -5.49 -5.30 7.34
C LYS A 236 -6.36 -4.18 6.75
N PRO A 237 -6.79 -4.29 5.47
CA PRO A 237 -7.85 -3.45 4.97
C PRO A 237 -9.04 -3.63 5.92
N LYS A 238 -9.45 -2.56 6.61
CA LYS A 238 -10.69 -2.62 7.38
C LYS A 238 -11.80 -2.87 6.36
N PRO A 239 -12.59 -3.94 6.49
CA PRO A 239 -13.86 -3.99 5.79
C PRO A 239 -14.58 -2.69 6.12
N ARG A 240 -15.16 -2.02 5.11
CA ARG A 240 -16.19 -1.03 5.39
C ARG A 240 -17.38 -1.81 5.99
N ASP A 241 -17.30 -2.16 7.27
CA ASP A 241 -18.48 -2.34 8.12
C ASP A 241 -19.00 -0.94 8.39
N ASP A 242 -19.42 -0.30 7.31
CA ASP A 242 -19.78 1.09 7.32
C ASP A 242 -21.27 1.12 7.60
N ILE A 243 -21.63 0.84 8.84
CA ILE A 243 -22.97 1.12 9.37
C ILE A 243 -23.34 2.56 8.99
N THR A 244 -22.37 3.48 8.97
CA THR A 244 -22.52 4.86 8.53
C THR A 244 -22.83 4.96 7.03
N ALA A 245 -22.08 4.32 6.12
CA ALA A 245 -22.44 4.33 4.69
C ALA A 245 -23.74 3.57 4.38
N GLN A 246 -24.04 2.49 5.11
CA GLN A 246 -25.34 1.81 5.03
C GLN A 246 -26.46 2.73 5.52
N PHE A 247 -26.22 3.50 6.59
CA PHE A 247 -27.15 4.47 7.14
C PHE A 247 -27.35 5.66 6.20
N GLU A 248 -26.29 6.18 5.59
CA GLU A 248 -26.36 7.24 4.56
C GLU A 248 -27.12 6.76 3.33
N ALA A 249 -26.83 5.54 2.83
CA ALA A 249 -27.57 4.94 1.74
C ALA A 249 -29.06 4.71 2.10
N MET A 250 -29.35 4.33 3.35
CA MET A 250 -30.70 4.18 3.86
C MET A 250 -31.41 5.53 3.99
N GLN A 251 -30.73 6.59 4.43
CA GLN A 251 -31.28 7.95 4.47
C GLN A 251 -31.65 8.48 3.08
N VAL A 252 -30.86 8.17 2.05
CA VAL A 252 -31.20 8.51 0.66
C VAL A 252 -32.45 7.77 0.22
N ARG A 253 -32.54 6.46 0.47
CA ARG A 253 -33.72 5.65 0.12
C ARG A 253 -34.99 6.09 0.86
N VAL A 254 -34.88 6.48 2.14
CA VAL A 254 -36.02 7.03 2.91
C VAL A 254 -36.50 8.34 2.29
N ARG A 255 -35.60 9.25 1.92
CA ARG A 255 -35.98 10.50 1.24
C ARG A 255 -36.67 10.26 -0.10
N GLU A 256 -36.22 9.28 -0.89
CA GLU A 256 -36.88 8.90 -2.14
C GLU A 256 -38.28 8.30 -1.92
N LEU A 257 -38.44 7.48 -0.89
CA LEU A 257 -39.74 6.90 -0.52
C LEU A 257 -40.71 7.96 -0.02
N GLU A 258 -40.24 8.93 0.78
CA GLU A 258 -41.06 10.08 1.20
C GLU A 258 -41.52 10.91 0.00
N ALA A 259 -40.65 11.13 -0.99
CA ALA A 259 -41.01 11.84 -2.22
C ALA A 259 -42.09 11.08 -3.01
N ARG A 260 -41.95 9.75 -3.16
CA ARG A 260 -42.94 8.90 -3.84
C ARG A 260 -44.27 8.84 -3.10
N LEU A 261 -44.24 8.76 -1.76
CA LEU A 261 -45.45 8.76 -0.95
C LEU A 261 -46.21 10.07 -1.10
N ARG A 262 -45.52 11.22 -1.08
CA ARG A 262 -46.13 12.53 -1.34
C ARG A 262 -46.80 12.61 -2.72
N MET A 263 -46.21 11.97 -3.74
CA MET A 263 -46.83 11.90 -5.07
C MET A 263 -48.13 11.10 -5.06
N VAL A 264 -48.12 9.92 -4.44
CA VAL A 264 -49.33 9.07 -4.30
C VAL A 264 -50.41 9.78 -3.48
N GLU A 265 -50.04 10.48 -2.41
CA GLU A 265 -50.98 11.26 -1.60
C GLU A 265 -51.58 12.46 -2.37
N ALA A 266 -50.78 13.12 -3.21
CA ALA A 266 -51.24 14.23 -4.06
C ALA A 266 -52.17 13.77 -5.19
N GLU A 267 -51.90 12.59 -5.78
CA GLU A 267 -52.77 11.95 -6.77
C GLU A 267 -54.11 11.53 -6.13
N GLN A 268 -54.08 10.94 -4.94
CA GLN A 268 -55.28 10.56 -4.18
C GLN A 268 -56.15 11.76 -3.79
N ARG A 269 -55.54 12.92 -3.52
CA ARG A 269 -56.23 14.18 -3.18
C ARG A 269 -56.64 15.01 -4.41
N GLY A 270 -56.26 14.59 -5.62
CA GLY A 270 -56.58 15.30 -6.86
C GLY A 270 -55.81 16.62 -7.05
N THR A 271 -54.69 16.82 -6.34
CA THR A 271 -53.87 18.06 -6.34
C THR A 271 -52.49 17.85 -6.97
N PHE A 272 -52.34 16.85 -7.83
CA PHE A 272 -51.07 16.53 -8.48
C PHE A 272 -50.75 17.55 -9.59
N ASP A 273 -49.68 18.34 -9.40
CA ASP A 273 -49.15 19.28 -10.40
C ASP A 273 -47.73 18.85 -10.84
N PRO A 274 -47.60 18.22 -12.03
CA PRO A 274 -46.32 17.74 -12.53
C PRO A 274 -45.33 18.86 -12.92
N THR A 275 -45.74 20.13 -12.95
CA THR A 275 -44.88 21.25 -13.36
C THR A 275 -43.98 21.80 -12.25
N GLN A 276 -44.22 21.43 -10.99
CA GLN A 276 -43.45 21.93 -9.83
C GLN A 276 -42.10 21.26 -9.64
N PHE A 277 -41.80 20.20 -10.40
CA PHE A 277 -40.57 19.42 -10.26
C PHE A 277 -39.80 19.36 -11.59
N GLY A 278 -38.97 20.39 -11.83
CA GLY A 278 -37.74 20.38 -12.65
C GLY A 278 -37.77 19.69 -14.03
N LYS A 279 -37.70 20.51 -15.09
CA LYS A 279 -37.47 20.22 -16.53
C LYS A 279 -37.54 18.74 -17.01
N PRO A 280 -38.47 18.43 -17.94
CA PRO A 280 -38.72 17.09 -18.45
C PRO A 280 -37.76 16.73 -19.61
N ASP A 281 -36.57 16.22 -19.31
CA ASP A 281 -35.76 15.51 -20.31
C ASP A 281 -35.83 13.98 -20.17
N LEU A 282 -36.64 13.45 -19.23
CA LEU A 282 -36.84 12.01 -19.04
C LEU A 282 -37.96 11.38 -19.89
N PHE A 283 -38.72 12.15 -20.67
CA PHE A 283 -39.90 11.66 -21.39
C PHE A 283 -39.86 11.86 -22.91
N ARG A 284 -38.67 12.06 -23.51
CA ARG A 284 -38.60 12.40 -24.94
C ARG A 284 -38.73 11.24 -25.91
N ASP A 285 -38.72 9.99 -25.45
CA ASP A 285 -38.81 8.83 -26.34
C ASP A 285 -39.83 7.79 -25.87
N ILE A 286 -41.12 8.16 -25.88
CA ILE A 286 -42.20 7.23 -26.24
C ILE A 286 -43.17 8.01 -27.13
N LYS A 287 -42.89 8.01 -28.44
CA LYS A 287 -43.78 8.52 -29.49
C LYS A 287 -44.91 7.52 -29.75
N ASP A 288 -46.11 8.09 -29.80
CA ASP A 288 -47.30 7.76 -30.62
C ASP A 288 -47.35 6.39 -31.32
N ASP A 289 -48.31 5.57 -30.88
CA ASP A 289 -49.38 4.99 -31.71
C ASP A 289 -50.68 4.90 -30.87
#